data_AF-A0A212KXI9-F1
#
_entry.id   AF-A0A212KXI9-F1
#
_cell.length_a   1.000
_cell.length_b   1.000
_cell.length_c   1.000
_cell.angle_alpha   90.00
_cell.angle_beta   90.00
_cell.angle_gamma   90.00
#
_symmetry.space_group_name_H-M   'P 1'
#
loop_
_entity.id
_entity.type
_entity.pdbx_description
1 polymer ?
#
loop_
_entity_poly.entity_id
_entity_poly.type
_entity_poly.pdbx_seq_one_letter_code
_entity_poly.pdbx_strand_id
1 'polypeptide(L)' 'MANVTAGWRESRVSGADGRRFVAMRRIVENMGLSWGSQHSKLLEQREKFMCTDIGTHDTTGRMQSMLAMPQN' A
#
# COMPACT_ATOMS: atom_id res chain seq x y z
N MET A 1 -21.71 -15.05 -7.37
CA MET A 1 -20.32 -15.55 -7.23
C MET A 1 -19.44 -14.65 -8.08
N ALA A 2 -18.77 -13.66 -7.49
CA ALA A 2 -17.91 -12.74 -8.25
C ALA A 2 -16.49 -13.33 -8.31
N ASN A 3 -16.08 -13.69 -9.52
CA ASN A 3 -14.78 -14.25 -9.84
C ASN A 3 -13.74 -13.11 -9.90
N VAL A 4 -12.78 -13.08 -8.97
CA VAL A 4 -11.70 -12.08 -8.96
C VAL A 4 -10.41 -12.69 -9.52
N THR A 5 -10.36 -12.86 -10.84
CA THR A 5 -9.09 -12.99 -11.57
C THR A 5 -8.47 -11.60 -11.70
N ALA A 6 -7.80 -11.13 -10.65
CA ALA A 6 -7.02 -9.90 -10.68
C ALA A 6 -5.66 -10.17 -11.32
N GLY A 7 -5.58 -10.01 -12.65
CA GLY A 7 -4.32 -9.81 -13.35
C GLY A 7 -3.72 -8.47 -12.94
N TRP A 8 -2.73 -8.52 -12.03
CA TRP A 8 -2.08 -7.36 -11.45
C TRP A 8 -1.20 -6.64 -12.46
N ARG A 9 -1.78 -5.65 -13.16
CA ARG A 9 -1.03 -4.67 -13.94
C ARG A 9 -1.40 -3.24 -13.56
N GLU A 10 -1.60 -2.94 -12.28
CA GLU A 10 -1.66 -1.56 -11.77
C GLU A 10 -1.52 -1.54 -10.25
N SER A 11 -0.54 -0.80 -9.74
CA SER A 11 -0.20 -0.65 -8.32
C SER A 11 -1.25 0.12 -7.48
N ARG A 12 -2.53 0.05 -7.84
CA ARG A 12 -3.63 0.79 -7.21
C ARG A 12 -4.46 -0.16 -6.36
N VAL A 13 -4.49 0.08 -5.06
CA VAL A 13 -5.43 -0.56 -4.14
C VAL A 13 -6.66 0.35 -4.06
N SER A 14 -7.85 -0.17 -4.32
CA SER A 14 -9.08 0.61 -4.13
C SER A 14 -9.67 0.29 -2.76
N GLY A 15 -9.84 1.32 -1.93
CA GLY A 15 -10.58 1.22 -0.68
C GLY A 15 -12.07 0.97 -0.93
N ALA A 16 -12.76 0.43 0.07
CA ALA A 16 -14.20 0.17 0.00
C ALA A 16 -15.05 1.44 -0.23
N ASP A 17 -14.47 2.61 0.04
CA ASP A 17 -15.00 3.95 -0.17
C ASP A 17 -14.70 4.52 -1.57
N GLY A 18 -14.09 3.73 -2.47
CA GLY A 18 -13.71 4.16 -3.81
C GLY A 18 -12.43 5.01 -3.85
N ARG A 19 -11.77 5.26 -2.71
CA ARG A 19 -10.50 5.98 -2.68
C ARG A 19 -9.37 5.08 -3.17
N ARG A 20 -8.48 5.64 -3.98
CA ARG A 20 -7.30 4.92 -4.45
C ARG A 20 -6.22 5.05 -3.41
N PHE A 21 -5.51 3.97 -3.15
CA PHE A 21 -4.37 3.90 -2.27
C PHE A 21 -3.20 3.32 -3.03
N VAL A 22 -2.00 3.81 -2.72
CA VAL A 22 -0.76 3.29 -3.30
C VAL A 22 0.12 2.73 -2.20
N ALA A 23 0.63 1.52 -2.44
CA ALA A 23 1.59 0.88 -1.57
C ALA A 23 2.94 1.62 -1.65
N MET A 24 3.35 2.25 -0.54
CA MET A 24 4.50 3.15 -0.55
C MET A 24 5.85 2.45 -0.63
N ARG A 25 5.94 1.21 -0.14
CA ARG A 25 7.21 0.46 -0.14
C ARG A 25 7.82 0.32 -1.53
N ARG A 26 7.03 -0.08 -2.53
CA ARG A 26 7.52 -0.23 -3.92
C ARG A 26 7.91 1.10 -4.53
N ILE A 27 7.22 2.19 -4.22
CA ILE A 27 7.57 3.52 -4.73
C ILE A 27 8.95 3.92 -4.16
N VAL A 28 9.13 3.80 -2.85
CA VAL A 28 10.38 4.16 -2.17
C VAL A 28 11.55 3.33 -2.69
N GLU A 29 11.39 2.01 -2.80
CA GLU A 29 12.42 1.11 -3.31
C GLU A 29 12.75 1.41 -4.79
N ASN A 30 11.74 1.70 -5.63
CA ASN A 30 11.95 2.07 -7.04
C ASN A 30 12.66 3.42 -7.22
N MET A 31 12.58 4.33 -6.25
CA MET A 31 13.36 5.57 -6.24
C MET A 31 14.81 5.37 -5.77
N GLY A 32 15.21 4.15 -5.41
CA GLY A 32 16.52 3.85 -4.84
C GLY A 32 16.68 4.33 -3.40
N LEU A 33 15.57 4.58 -2.69
CA LEU A 33 15.59 5.03 -1.29
C LEU A 33 15.41 3.84 -0.33
N SER A 34 16.03 3.93 0.85
CA SER A 34 15.85 2.94 1.91
C SER A 34 14.43 3.00 2.47
N TRP A 35 13.70 1.89 2.36
CA TRP A 35 12.36 1.77 2.94
C TRP A 35 12.34 2.04 4.44
N GLY A 36 13.30 1.50 5.20
CA GLY A 36 13.31 1.63 6.67
C GLY A 36 13.27 3.09 7.13
N SER A 37 14.12 3.94 6.56
CA SER A 37 14.19 5.36 6.92
C SER A 37 12.98 6.15 6.45
N GLN A 38 12.41 5.83 5.28
CA GLN A 38 11.22 6.52 4.78
C GLN A 38 9.95 6.06 5.49
N HIS A 39 9.88 4.80 5.88
CA HIS A 39 8.78 4.24 6.66
C HIS A 39 8.64 4.96 8.00
N SER A 40 9.74 5.16 8.74
CA SER A 40 9.72 5.94 9.99
C SER A 40 9.16 7.36 9.78
N LYS A 41 9.63 8.07 8.74
CA LYS A 41 9.14 9.43 8.43
C LYS A 41 7.65 9.46 8.08
N LEU A 42 7.19 8.48 7.30
CA LEU A 42 5.78 8.37 6.92
C LEU A 42 4.89 8.01 8.12
N LEU A 43 5.41 7.24 9.09
CA LEU A 43 4.71 6.94 10.35
C LEU A 43 4.67 8.16 11.28
N GLU A 44 5.77 8.90 11.40
CA GLU A 44 5.83 10.16 12.17
C GLU A 44 4.86 11.20 11.61
N GLN A 45 4.64 11.20 10.29
CA GLN A 45 3.74 12.12 9.61
C GLN A 45 2.45 11.44 9.14
N ARG A 46 2.04 10.33 9.79
CA ARG A 46 0.90 9.52 9.35
C ARG A 46 -0.40 10.32 9.21
N GLU A 47 -0.63 11.28 10.12
CA GLU A 47 -1.85 12.09 10.13
C GLU A 47 -1.85 13.11 9.00
N LYS A 48 -0.67 13.67 8.69
CA LYS A 48 -0.49 14.63 7.60
C LYS A 48 -0.72 13.98 6.24
N PHE A 49 -0.26 12.75 6.07
CA PHE A 49 -0.35 12.02 4.80
C PHE A 49 -1.51 11.02 4.74
N MET A 50 -2.31 10.92 5.80
CA MET A 50 -3.38 9.94 5.95
C MET A 50 -2.93 8.51 5.62
N CYS A 51 -1.72 8.15 6.07
CA CYS A 51 -1.17 6.82 5.87
C CYS A 51 -2.05 5.77 6.58
N THR A 52 -2.32 4.66 5.91
CA THR A 52 -3.10 3.54 6.43
C THR A 52 -2.36 2.23 6.18
N ASP A 53 -2.37 1.33 7.16
CA ASP A 53 -1.87 -0.03 6.97
C ASP A 53 -2.90 -0.88 6.24
N ILE A 54 -2.49 -1.45 5.10
CA ILE A 54 -3.30 -2.40 4.34
C ILE A 54 -2.77 -3.80 4.61
N GLY A 55 -3.59 -4.61 5.27
CA GLY A 55 -3.37 -6.04 5.41
C GLY A 55 -3.79 -6.78 4.15
N THR A 56 -2.85 -7.44 3.49
CA THR A 56 -3.11 -8.31 2.33
C THR A 56 -2.80 -9.75 2.69
N HIS A 57 -3.48 -10.71 2.09
CA HIS A 57 -3.11 -12.12 2.18
C HIS A 57 -2.37 -12.49 0.90
N ASP A 58 -1.17 -13.05 1.04
CA ASP A 58 -0.48 -13.68 -0.07
C ASP A 58 -1.23 -14.94 -0.54
N THR A 59 -0.89 -15.43 -1.74
CA THR A 59 -1.38 -16.71 -2.29
C THR A 59 -1.15 -17.91 -1.35
N THR A 60 -0.19 -17.80 -0.44
CA THR A 60 0.11 -18.78 0.62
C THR A 60 -0.70 -18.59 1.90
N GLY A 61 -1.59 -17.59 1.96
CA GLY A 61 -2.38 -17.24 3.14
C GLY A 61 -1.62 -16.41 4.19
N ARG A 62 -0.39 -16.00 3.91
CA ARG A 62 0.40 -15.16 4.83
C ARG A 62 -0.07 -13.72 4.80
N MET A 63 -0.39 -13.18 5.97
CA MET A 63 -0.74 -11.77 6.10
C MET A 63 0.50 -10.90 5.89
N GLN A 64 0.42 -9.97 4.94
CA GLN A 64 1.41 -8.96 4.65
C GLN A 64 0.79 -7.59 4.95
N SER A 65 1.27 -6.94 6.00
CA SER A 65 0.92 -5.55 6.28
C SER A 65 1.78 -4.62 5.43
N MET A 66 1.16 -3.69 4.71
CA MET A 66 1.84 -2.70 3.89
C MET A 66 1.31 -1.31 4.16
N LEU A 67 2.20 -0.35 4.39
CA LEU A 67 1.83 1.06 4.49
C LEU A 67 1.35 1.57 3.12
N ALA A 68 0.16 2.12 3.10
CA ALA A 68 -0.45 2.73 1.93
C ALA A 68 -0.83 4.18 2.19
N MET A 69 -0.78 4.98 1.13
CA MET A 69 -1.17 6.39 1.16
C MET A 69 -2.29 6.64 0.15
N PRO A 70 -3.29 7.47 0.47
CA PRO A 70 -4.34 7.82 -0.47
C PRO A 70 -3.76 8.56 -1.68
N GLN A 71 -4.27 8.23 -2.86
CA GLN A 71 -4.02 8.88 -4.14
C GLN A 71 -5.21 9.80 -4.44
N ASN A 72 -4.95 11.10 -4.48
CA ASN A 72 -5.92 12.14 -4.82
C ASN A 72 -6.43 12.00 -6.26
#